data_AF-C1MM16-F1
#
_entry.id   AF-C1MM16-F1
#
_cell.length_a   1.000
_cell.length_b   1.000
_cell.length_c   1.000
_cell.angle_alpha   90.00
_cell.angle_beta   90.00
_cell.angle_gamma   90.00
#
_symmetry.space_group_name_H-M   'P 1'
#
loop_
_entity.id
_entity.type
_entity.pdbx_description
1 polymer ?
#
loop_
_entity_poly.entity_id
_entity_poly.type
_entity_poly.pdbx_seq_one_letter_code
_entity_poly.pdbx_strand_id
1 'polypeptide(L)'
;MATRPSPEDGAGDAPVPSTSSSASRDPGTTLARRKKLSIDYLLEGESVRTNPYLRAFASSALSETMRADPNYKSWANINGKVLRKEIAEASAAAARVPAAIAKARDGDARGDGGRPRGRKNAPAATPTPTALDATARGDGDDAGDPLGDGAGVVIFDLCSGKGFTSLLLAHRYPKARVFMVDKCAKMNLKHLDSLAGRVSFSAADLYARDVEVLIRDALAEHGANGSCIVGVHLCGDLSRRAVELFIACGVDGLVLSPCCLVRELNAGKRPRGRFGYGVASLARRSNVDAYKLWCVFLFNHIRVAMDATTGDGGDDDGVGGDGAAAAAEAEAAAEAEAEAEARGGRRRRRVDLNWDEDMISEKCAFLCASRGSVLCEPCA
;
A
#
# COMPACT_ATOMS: atom_id res chain seq x y z
N MET A 1 -14.19 39.15 -61.75
CA MET A 1 -13.28 39.57 -62.83
C MET A 1 -12.38 40.67 -62.27
N ALA A 2 -11.06 40.50 -62.38
CA ALA A 2 -10.04 41.53 -62.17
C ALA A 2 -8.79 41.09 -62.96
N THR A 3 -8.01 42.04 -63.47
CA THR A 3 -6.97 41.78 -64.48
C THR A 3 -5.58 42.21 -64.01
N ARG A 4 -4.56 41.39 -64.34
CA ARG A 4 -3.14 41.69 -64.71
C ARG A 4 -2.43 42.91 -64.06
N PRO A 5 -1.15 42.77 -63.68
CA PRO A 5 -0.11 42.46 -64.69
C PRO A 5 1.06 41.54 -64.27
N SER A 6 1.85 41.19 -65.28
CA SER A 6 3.30 40.89 -65.24
C SER A 6 3.99 42.05 -65.97
N PRO A 7 5.29 42.38 -65.75
CA PRO A 7 6.43 41.56 -66.16
C PRO A 7 7.37 41.30 -64.93
N GLU A 8 8.71 41.16 -64.91
CA GLU A 8 9.85 41.33 -65.85
C GLU A 8 10.92 40.24 -65.63
N ASP A 9 11.81 40.04 -66.61
CA ASP A 9 12.93 39.10 -66.56
C ASP A 9 14.14 39.67 -65.77
N GLY A 10 14.99 38.80 -65.21
CA GLY A 10 16.24 39.19 -64.54
C GLY A 10 17.24 38.05 -64.44
N ALA A 11 18.30 38.07 -65.26
CA ALA A 11 19.33 37.03 -65.30
C ALA A 11 20.44 37.26 -64.25
N GLY A 12 21.06 36.18 -63.77
CA GLY A 12 22.09 36.26 -62.73
C GLY A 12 22.72 34.93 -62.32
N ASP A 13 23.15 34.11 -63.27
CA ASP A 13 23.89 32.87 -62.97
C ASP A 13 25.29 33.17 -62.40
N ALA A 14 25.60 32.59 -61.24
CA ALA A 14 26.92 32.64 -60.63
C ALA A 14 27.29 31.25 -60.08
N PRO A 15 28.39 30.63 -60.52
CA PRO A 15 28.71 29.25 -60.16
C PRO A 15 29.14 29.13 -58.69
N VAL A 16 28.30 28.49 -57.88
CA VAL A 16 28.64 28.16 -56.48
C VAL A 16 29.75 27.09 -56.47
N PRO A 17 30.85 27.27 -55.72
CA PRO A 17 31.92 26.28 -55.65
C PRO A 17 31.46 25.02 -54.89
N SER A 18 31.32 23.92 -55.63
CA SER A 18 30.94 22.60 -55.08
C SER A 18 32.02 22.04 -54.15
N THR A 19 31.90 22.31 -52.85
CA THR A 19 32.71 21.70 -51.80
C THR A 19 32.29 20.25 -51.56
N SER A 20 32.84 19.34 -52.36
CA SER A 20 32.66 17.88 -52.27
C SER A 20 33.33 17.30 -51.01
N SER A 21 32.81 17.66 -49.84
CA SER A 21 33.19 17.04 -48.57
C SER A 21 32.80 15.55 -48.60
N SER A 22 33.78 14.69 -48.88
CA SER A 22 33.64 13.24 -48.86
C SER A 22 33.57 12.73 -47.42
N ALA A 23 32.51 13.10 -46.71
CA ALA A 23 32.19 12.60 -45.39
C ALA A 23 32.11 11.07 -45.43
N SER A 24 33.10 10.43 -44.81
CA SER A 24 33.19 8.98 -44.72
C SER A 24 31.92 8.45 -44.04
N ARG A 25 31.09 7.73 -44.81
CA ARG A 25 29.96 6.98 -44.26
C ARG A 25 30.51 5.80 -43.48
N ASP A 26 30.83 6.06 -42.22
CA ASP A 26 31.00 5.05 -41.20
C ASP A 26 29.81 4.07 -41.29
N PRO A 27 30.03 2.75 -41.47
CA PRO A 27 28.96 1.76 -41.56
C PRO A 27 28.33 1.49 -40.19
N GLY A 28 27.90 2.57 -39.54
CA GLY A 28 27.40 2.62 -38.18
C GLY A 28 26.19 1.72 -37.99
N THR A 29 26.42 0.65 -37.24
CA THR A 29 25.44 -0.25 -36.61
C THR A 29 24.01 0.27 -36.61
N THR A 30 23.20 -0.21 -37.55
CA THR A 30 21.76 0.08 -37.65
C THR A 30 21.00 -0.59 -36.50
N LEU A 31 21.13 -0.04 -35.29
CA LEU A 31 20.49 -0.53 -34.07
C LEU A 31 18.98 -0.58 -34.28
N ALA A 32 18.45 -1.80 -34.43
CA ALA A 32 17.06 -2.04 -34.75
C ALA A 32 16.16 -1.37 -33.70
N ARG A 33 15.41 -0.34 -34.14
CA ARG A 33 14.68 0.59 -33.25
C ARG A 33 13.65 -0.18 -32.42
N ARG A 34 13.99 -0.48 -31.16
CA ARG A 34 13.14 -1.26 -30.24
C ARG A 34 11.74 -0.66 -30.18
N LYS A 35 10.72 -1.50 -30.35
CA LYS A 35 9.32 -1.07 -30.16
C LYS A 35 9.15 -0.56 -28.73
N LYS A 36 8.67 0.68 -28.56
CA LYS A 36 8.39 1.26 -27.25
C LYS A 36 7.34 0.43 -26.50
N LEU A 37 7.60 0.20 -25.23
CA LEU A 37 6.70 -0.47 -24.29
C LEU A 37 5.81 0.57 -23.60
N SER A 38 4.72 0.16 -22.95
CA SER A 38 3.84 1.08 -22.21
C SER A 38 4.57 1.85 -21.11
N ILE A 39 5.59 1.24 -20.50
CA ILE A 39 6.47 1.92 -19.54
C ILE A 39 7.36 3.00 -20.19
N ASP A 40 7.84 2.81 -21.43
CA ASP A 40 8.62 3.84 -22.13
C ASP A 40 7.76 5.11 -22.35
N TYR A 41 6.48 4.94 -22.74
CA TYR A 41 5.51 6.05 -22.84
C TYR A 41 5.07 6.65 -21.50
N LEU A 42 5.25 5.95 -20.38
CA LEU A 42 4.99 6.48 -19.04
C LEU A 42 6.12 7.41 -18.62
N LEU A 43 7.37 6.96 -18.77
CA LEU A 43 8.59 7.68 -18.38
C LEU A 43 8.79 8.97 -19.21
N GLU A 44 8.40 8.95 -20.49
CA GLU A 44 8.40 10.12 -21.38
C GLU A 44 7.23 11.08 -21.14
N GLY A 45 6.25 10.71 -20.30
CA GLY A 45 4.97 11.41 -20.17
C GLY A 45 4.92 12.46 -19.06
N GLU A 46 4.22 13.57 -19.32
CA GLU A 46 4.06 14.71 -18.40
C GLU A 46 3.60 14.33 -16.98
N SER A 47 2.85 13.22 -16.83
CA SER A 47 2.44 12.70 -15.53
C SER A 47 3.60 12.34 -14.58
N VAL A 48 4.80 12.05 -15.10
CA VAL A 48 6.01 11.82 -14.29
C VAL A 48 6.59 13.13 -13.75
N ARG A 49 6.35 14.25 -14.43
CA ARG A 49 6.73 15.58 -13.93
C ARG A 49 5.78 16.04 -12.83
N THR A 50 4.48 15.83 -12.99
CA THR A 50 3.46 16.35 -12.07
C THR A 50 3.17 15.47 -10.85
N ASN A 51 3.25 14.14 -10.95
CA ASN A 51 2.96 13.24 -9.81
C ASN A 51 4.27 12.76 -9.13
N PRO A 52 4.44 12.97 -7.80
CA PRO A 52 5.69 12.65 -7.11
C PRO A 52 5.98 11.15 -7.06
N TYR A 53 4.97 10.28 -6.96
CA TYR A 53 5.16 8.83 -6.97
C TYR A 53 5.53 8.27 -8.34
N LEU A 54 5.00 8.85 -9.43
CA LEU A 54 5.44 8.52 -10.78
C LEU A 54 6.86 9.04 -11.04
N ARG A 55 7.24 10.18 -10.47
CA ARG A 55 8.60 10.72 -10.50
C ARG A 55 9.60 9.80 -9.78
N ALA A 56 9.31 9.42 -8.54
CA ALA A 56 10.14 8.53 -7.74
C ALA A 56 10.31 7.16 -8.42
N PHE A 57 9.23 6.58 -8.94
CA PHE A 57 9.30 5.35 -9.74
C PHE A 57 10.19 5.52 -10.98
N ALA A 58 10.04 6.62 -11.73
CA ALA A 58 10.82 6.89 -12.92
C ALA A 58 12.33 7.10 -12.67
N SER A 59 12.71 7.42 -11.42
CA SER A 59 14.09 7.53 -10.96
C SER A 59 14.61 6.26 -10.25
N SER A 60 13.88 5.15 -10.28
CA SER A 60 14.26 3.89 -9.62
C SER A 60 14.72 2.79 -10.58
N ALA A 61 15.64 1.95 -10.12
CA ALA A 61 16.15 0.75 -10.77
C ALA A 61 15.06 -0.30 -11.02
N LEU A 62 13.91 -0.25 -10.31
CA LEU A 62 12.73 -1.04 -10.68
C LEU A 62 12.23 -0.65 -12.08
N SER A 63 12.20 0.64 -12.42
CA SER A 63 11.76 1.08 -13.74
C SER A 63 12.73 0.68 -14.86
N GLU A 64 14.03 0.63 -14.56
CA GLU A 64 15.06 0.12 -15.49
C GLU A 64 14.98 -1.40 -15.63
N THR A 65 14.90 -2.13 -14.52
CA THR A 65 14.72 -3.59 -14.47
C THR A 65 13.47 -4.00 -15.26
N MET A 66 12.35 -3.31 -15.07
CA MET A 66 11.11 -3.55 -15.83
C MET A 66 11.24 -3.30 -17.35
N ARG A 67 12.26 -2.56 -17.80
CA ARG A 67 12.53 -2.30 -19.22
C ARG A 67 13.57 -3.24 -19.81
N ALA A 68 14.44 -3.81 -18.99
CA ALA A 68 15.50 -4.73 -19.40
C ALA A 68 15.08 -6.20 -19.34
N ASP A 69 14.42 -6.60 -18.25
CA ASP A 69 14.12 -8.00 -17.93
C ASP A 69 12.83 -8.50 -18.61
N PRO A 70 12.89 -9.59 -19.42
CA PRO A 70 11.73 -10.16 -20.09
C PRO A 70 10.64 -10.72 -19.15
N ASN A 71 10.95 -11.02 -17.89
CA ASN A 71 9.97 -11.53 -16.91
C ASN A 71 8.95 -10.44 -16.52
N TYR A 72 9.37 -9.17 -16.50
CA TYR A 72 8.50 -8.03 -16.24
C TYR A 72 7.64 -7.60 -17.45
N LYS A 73 7.75 -8.30 -18.59
CA LYS A 73 7.03 -7.97 -19.84
C LYS A 73 5.52 -7.85 -19.67
N SER A 74 4.90 -8.56 -18.73
CA SER A 74 3.46 -8.45 -18.41
C SER A 74 3.07 -7.10 -17.79
N TRP A 75 3.99 -6.47 -17.06
CA TRP A 75 3.81 -5.15 -16.46
C TRP A 75 4.26 -4.03 -17.40
N ALA A 76 5.43 -4.19 -18.03
CA ALA A 76 5.97 -3.21 -18.97
C ALA A 76 5.07 -2.92 -20.19
N ASN A 77 4.17 -3.87 -20.54
CA ASN A 77 3.18 -3.74 -21.63
C ASN A 77 1.73 -3.56 -21.15
N ILE A 78 1.46 -3.42 -19.85
CA ILE A 78 0.09 -3.18 -19.37
C ILE A 78 -0.43 -1.82 -19.88
N ASN A 79 -1.74 -1.58 -19.89
CA ASN A 79 -2.29 -0.29 -20.34
C ASN A 79 -1.73 0.87 -19.49
N GLY A 80 -1.21 1.93 -20.12
CA GLY A 80 -0.54 3.03 -19.42
C GLY A 80 -1.41 3.80 -18.41
N LYS A 81 -2.76 3.79 -18.53
CA LYS A 81 -3.65 4.32 -17.50
C LYS A 81 -3.67 3.43 -16.25
N VAL A 82 -3.64 2.11 -16.44
CA VAL A 82 -3.55 1.13 -15.35
C VAL A 82 -2.17 1.23 -14.70
N LEU A 83 -1.08 1.19 -15.49
CA LEU A 83 0.29 1.24 -14.95
C LEU A 83 0.52 2.45 -14.03
N ARG A 84 0.07 3.65 -14.43
CA ARG A 84 0.18 4.84 -13.58
C ARG A 84 -0.60 4.74 -12.27
N LYS A 85 -1.79 4.13 -12.29
CA LYS A 85 -2.61 3.93 -11.10
C LYS A 85 -1.94 2.95 -10.13
N GLU A 86 -1.51 1.79 -10.63
CA GLU A 86 -0.83 0.76 -9.84
C GLU A 86 0.46 1.30 -9.20
N ILE A 87 1.28 2.07 -9.95
CA ILE A 87 2.48 2.74 -9.38
C ILE A 87 2.10 3.75 -8.30
N ALA A 88 1.14 4.64 -8.56
CA ALA A 88 0.78 5.69 -7.60
C ALA A 88 0.26 5.10 -6.28
N GLU A 89 -0.59 4.06 -6.34
CA GLU A 89 -1.16 3.40 -5.16
C GLU A 89 -0.13 2.54 -4.42
N ALA A 90 0.74 1.81 -5.13
CA ALA A 90 1.82 1.02 -4.54
C ALA A 90 2.88 1.89 -3.85
N SER A 91 3.33 2.96 -4.50
CA SER A 91 4.26 3.94 -3.91
C SER A 91 3.66 4.61 -2.67
N ALA A 92 2.37 4.98 -2.73
CA ALA A 92 1.66 5.55 -1.59
C ALA A 92 1.62 4.59 -0.38
N ALA A 93 1.39 3.30 -0.63
CA ALA A 93 1.43 2.28 0.41
C ALA A 93 2.86 2.06 0.95
N ALA A 94 3.84 1.89 0.07
CA ALA A 94 5.22 1.60 0.44
C ALA A 94 5.88 2.73 1.26
N ALA A 95 5.60 3.99 0.91
CA ALA A 95 6.09 5.16 1.66
C ALA A 95 5.59 5.23 3.11
N ARG A 96 4.51 4.50 3.45
CA ARG A 96 3.93 4.45 4.80
C ARG A 96 4.49 3.30 5.66
N VAL A 97 5.14 2.30 5.05
CA VAL A 97 5.67 1.11 5.76
C VAL A 97 6.77 1.46 6.79
N PRO A 98 7.77 2.32 6.50
CA PRO A 98 8.80 2.67 7.48
C PRO A 98 8.23 3.30 8.75
N ALA A 99 7.33 4.28 8.60
CA ALA A 99 6.68 4.94 9.73
C ALA A 99 5.82 3.96 10.55
N ALA A 100 5.08 3.07 9.88
CA ALA A 100 4.24 2.07 10.54
C ALA A 100 5.06 1.08 11.39
N ILE A 101 6.24 0.66 10.92
CA ILE A 101 7.15 -0.24 11.65
C ILE A 101 7.93 0.52 12.74
N ALA A 102 8.46 1.70 12.45
CA ALA A 102 9.25 2.49 13.39
C ALA A 102 8.44 2.88 14.62
N LYS A 103 7.21 3.41 14.43
CA LYS A 103 6.31 3.81 15.52
C LYS A 103 5.95 2.63 16.45
N ALA A 104 5.96 1.39 15.94
CA ALA A 104 5.74 0.20 16.75
C ALA A 104 6.96 -0.18 17.60
N ARG A 105 8.16 -0.09 17.02
CA ARG A 105 9.44 -0.29 17.74
C ARG A 105 9.66 0.76 18.83
N ASP A 106 9.28 2.00 18.56
CA ASP A 106 9.31 3.10 19.55
C ASP A 106 8.32 2.90 20.69
N GLY A 107 7.21 2.18 20.46
CA GLY A 107 6.26 1.76 21.49
C GLY A 107 6.87 0.72 22.42
N ASP A 108 7.37 -0.38 21.85
CA ASP A 108 8.07 -1.44 22.61
C ASP A 108 9.24 -0.88 23.44
N ALA A 109 10.01 0.08 22.88
CA ALA A 109 11.17 0.68 23.54
C ALA A 109 10.83 1.57 24.75
N ARG A 110 9.58 2.04 24.89
CA ARG A 110 9.14 2.91 26.00
C ARG A 110 8.74 2.14 27.27
N GLY A 111 8.66 0.81 27.21
CA GLY A 111 8.46 -0.03 28.39
C GLY A 111 7.08 0.09 29.04
N ASP A 112 6.04 0.39 28.25
CA ASP A 112 4.66 0.65 28.69
C ASP A 112 3.92 -0.65 29.13
N GLY A 113 4.44 -1.32 30.17
CA GLY A 113 3.94 -2.58 30.74
C GLY A 113 4.08 -3.81 29.84
N GLY A 114 4.16 -3.63 28.52
CA GLY A 114 4.25 -4.69 27.52
C GLY A 114 5.41 -5.65 27.76
N ARG A 115 5.09 -6.87 28.19
CA ARG A 115 6.05 -7.94 28.51
C ARG A 115 7.07 -8.09 27.37
N PRO A 116 8.38 -7.94 27.61
CA PRO A 116 9.38 -7.85 26.55
C PRO A 116 9.30 -9.08 25.64
N ARG A 117 9.22 -8.85 24.33
CA ARG A 117 8.82 -9.89 23.37
C ARG A 117 9.71 -11.12 23.50
N GLY A 118 9.08 -12.29 23.67
CA GLY A 118 9.72 -13.60 23.72
C GLY A 118 10.36 -14.08 22.41
N ARG A 119 10.94 -13.17 21.61
CA ARG A 119 11.87 -13.45 20.51
C ARG A 119 13.19 -13.95 21.11
N LYS A 120 13.14 -15.14 21.71
CA LYS A 120 14.26 -15.85 22.35
C LYS A 120 15.37 -16.05 21.33
N ASN A 121 16.36 -15.17 21.34
CA ASN A 121 17.59 -15.25 20.57
C ASN A 121 17.38 -15.79 19.15
N ALA A 122 16.74 -14.98 18.28
CA ALA A 122 16.91 -15.19 16.85
C ALA A 122 18.43 -15.27 16.60
N PRO A 123 18.96 -16.40 16.11
CA PRO A 123 20.41 -16.60 16.04
C PRO A 123 20.99 -15.48 15.18
N ALA A 124 22.07 -14.85 15.63
CA ALA A 124 22.68 -13.72 14.94
C ALA A 124 22.93 -14.12 13.49
N ALA A 125 22.12 -13.57 12.59
CA ALA A 125 21.89 -14.18 11.29
C ALA A 125 23.09 -13.91 10.37
N THR A 126 24.10 -14.78 10.45
CA THR A 126 25.29 -14.75 9.60
C THR A 126 24.82 -14.77 8.15
N PRO A 127 24.97 -13.66 7.40
CA PRO A 127 24.42 -13.59 6.05
C PRO A 127 25.23 -14.50 5.15
N THR A 128 24.68 -15.65 4.78
CA THR A 128 25.29 -16.55 3.78
C THR A 128 25.19 -15.87 2.41
N PRO A 129 26.31 -15.43 1.79
CA PRO A 129 26.24 -14.66 0.56
C PRO A 129 26.04 -15.59 -0.64
N THR A 130 24.78 -15.79 -1.05
CA THR A 130 24.49 -16.36 -2.37
C THR A 130 24.98 -15.39 -3.45
N ALA A 131 26.01 -15.79 -4.19
CA ALA A 131 26.81 -14.91 -5.06
C ALA A 131 26.11 -14.52 -6.39
N LEU A 132 24.98 -13.83 -6.28
CA LEU A 132 24.22 -13.29 -7.41
C LEU A 132 23.84 -11.79 -7.26
N ASP A 133 24.17 -11.16 -6.13
CA ASP A 133 23.72 -9.80 -5.82
C ASP A 133 24.90 -8.82 -5.70
N ALA A 134 25.17 -8.09 -6.78
CA ALA A 134 26.26 -7.11 -6.88
C ALA A 134 25.95 -5.90 -7.78
N THR A 135 24.74 -5.83 -8.38
CA THR A 135 24.32 -4.77 -9.32
C THR A 135 23.18 -3.90 -8.78
N ALA A 136 22.50 -4.31 -7.71
CA ALA A 136 21.51 -3.49 -7.00
C ALA A 136 22.20 -2.48 -6.07
N ARG A 137 22.82 -1.43 -6.63
CA ARG A 137 23.08 -0.21 -5.86
C ARG A 137 21.73 0.48 -5.66
N GLY A 138 21.26 0.55 -4.41
CA GLY A 138 19.93 1.06 -4.08
C GLY A 138 19.72 2.51 -4.54
N ASP A 139 18.53 2.80 -5.04
CA ASP A 139 18.19 4.14 -5.54
C ASP A 139 18.00 5.12 -4.38
N GLY A 140 19.00 5.98 -4.18
CA GLY A 140 18.96 7.07 -3.23
C GLY A 140 19.42 6.68 -1.82
N ASP A 141 20.38 7.46 -1.32
CA ASP A 141 20.58 7.62 0.11
C ASP A 141 19.38 8.39 0.71
N ASP A 142 18.23 7.70 0.84
CA ASP A 142 17.14 8.07 1.75
C ASP A 142 17.70 7.95 3.19
N ALA A 143 18.58 8.88 3.57
CA ALA A 143 19.38 8.86 4.81
C ALA A 143 18.54 9.02 6.10
N GLY A 144 17.21 8.95 5.97
CA GLY A 144 16.23 8.91 7.04
C GLY A 144 15.18 7.79 6.89
N ASP A 145 15.35 6.79 6.01
CA ASP A 145 14.51 5.58 6.05
C ASP A 145 14.98 4.65 7.20
N PRO A 146 14.18 4.46 8.27
CA PRO A 146 14.56 3.64 9.42
C PRO A 146 14.63 2.13 9.14
N LEU A 147 14.30 1.67 7.93
CA LEU A 147 14.41 0.26 7.53
C LEU A 147 15.70 -0.05 6.76
N GLY A 148 16.37 0.96 6.18
CA GLY A 148 17.56 0.77 5.34
C GLY A 148 17.30 -0.21 4.18
N ASP A 149 18.13 -1.25 4.06
CA ASP A 149 17.95 -2.31 3.05
C ASP A 149 16.85 -3.35 3.38
N GLY A 150 16.20 -3.22 4.54
CA GLY A 150 15.15 -4.10 5.02
C GLY A 150 15.62 -5.45 5.59
N ALA A 151 16.90 -5.62 5.91
CA ALA A 151 17.38 -6.82 6.59
C ALA A 151 16.55 -7.13 7.85
N GLY A 152 15.98 -8.34 7.92
CA GLY A 152 15.11 -8.75 9.04
C GLY A 152 13.73 -8.09 9.07
N VAL A 153 13.28 -7.48 7.97
CA VAL A 153 11.91 -6.98 7.81
C VAL A 153 11.08 -7.98 6.99
N VAL A 154 9.86 -8.26 7.46
CA VAL A 154 8.89 -9.11 6.75
C VAL A 154 7.62 -8.34 6.39
N ILE A 155 7.15 -8.44 5.14
CA ILE A 155 5.99 -7.70 4.66
C ILE A 155 4.99 -8.65 4.00
N PHE A 156 3.71 -8.48 4.32
CA PHE A 156 2.61 -9.30 3.83
C PHE A 156 1.71 -8.45 2.92
N ASP A 157 1.66 -8.76 1.63
CA ASP A 157 0.85 -8.05 0.63
C ASP A 157 -0.48 -8.82 0.44
N LEU A 158 -1.54 -8.36 1.10
CA LEU A 158 -2.82 -9.07 1.18
C LEU A 158 -3.79 -8.63 0.08
N CYS A 159 -4.38 -9.61 -0.62
CA CYS A 159 -5.07 -9.41 -1.89
C CYS A 159 -4.15 -8.77 -2.95
N SER A 160 -2.88 -9.19 -2.96
CA SER A 160 -1.81 -8.60 -3.77
C SER A 160 -2.10 -8.50 -5.26
N GLY A 161 -3.02 -9.31 -5.79
CA GLY A 161 -3.15 -9.54 -7.21
C GLY A 161 -1.81 -9.92 -7.83
N LYS A 162 -1.41 -9.20 -8.89
CA LYS A 162 -0.10 -9.34 -9.55
C LYS A 162 1.07 -8.70 -8.79
N GLY A 163 0.88 -8.27 -7.53
CA GLY A 163 1.94 -7.86 -6.61
C GLY A 163 2.74 -6.62 -7.01
N PHE A 164 2.13 -5.58 -7.59
CA PHE A 164 2.89 -4.36 -7.91
C PHE A 164 3.45 -3.68 -6.64
N THR A 165 2.69 -3.71 -5.55
CA THR A 165 3.14 -3.30 -4.21
C THR A 165 4.33 -4.13 -3.75
N SER A 166 4.24 -5.46 -3.83
CA SER A 166 5.36 -6.37 -3.54
C SER A 166 6.59 -6.16 -4.41
N LEU A 167 6.43 -5.88 -5.71
CA LEU A 167 7.55 -5.54 -6.61
C LEU A 167 8.29 -4.29 -6.13
N LEU A 168 7.55 -3.23 -5.79
CA LEU A 168 8.12 -1.96 -5.35
C LEU A 168 8.80 -2.08 -3.98
N LEU A 169 8.17 -2.80 -3.05
CA LEU A 169 8.75 -3.09 -1.73
C LEU A 169 10.01 -3.96 -1.81
N ALA A 170 10.04 -4.99 -2.67
CA ALA A 170 11.20 -5.87 -2.85
C ALA A 170 12.36 -5.22 -3.61
N HIS A 171 12.12 -4.11 -4.32
CA HIS A 171 13.19 -3.28 -4.90
C HIS A 171 13.67 -2.20 -3.92
N ARG A 172 12.78 -1.54 -3.17
CA ARG A 172 13.16 -0.58 -2.11
C ARG A 172 13.92 -1.25 -0.96
N TYR A 173 13.53 -2.47 -0.59
CA TYR A 173 14.11 -3.21 0.53
C TYR A 173 14.71 -4.55 0.05
N PRO A 174 15.91 -4.55 -0.56
CA PRO A 174 16.46 -5.74 -1.21
C PRO A 174 16.69 -6.93 -0.26
N LYS A 175 16.86 -6.71 1.05
CA LYS A 175 17.03 -7.78 2.06
C LYS A 175 15.76 -8.12 2.86
N ALA A 176 14.64 -7.43 2.59
CA ALA A 176 13.35 -7.80 3.19
C ALA A 176 12.81 -9.12 2.60
N ARG A 177 11.79 -9.66 3.27
CA ARG A 177 11.02 -10.82 2.82
C ARG A 177 9.57 -10.42 2.58
N VAL A 178 9.06 -10.68 1.38
CA VAL A 178 7.69 -10.28 1.01
C VAL A 178 6.84 -11.51 0.70
N PHE A 179 5.67 -11.59 1.33
CA PHE A 179 4.70 -12.68 1.19
C PHE A 179 3.43 -12.13 0.55
N MET A 180 3.23 -12.42 -0.73
CA MET A 180 2.00 -12.13 -1.45
C MET A 180 0.92 -13.16 -1.12
N VAL A 181 -0.27 -12.72 -0.73
CA VAL A 181 -1.41 -13.62 -0.45
C VAL A 181 -2.63 -13.18 -1.25
N ASP A 182 -3.05 -14.00 -2.22
CA ASP A 182 -4.23 -13.74 -3.05
C ASP A 182 -4.97 -15.05 -3.38
N LYS A 183 -6.28 -14.99 -3.55
CA LYS A 183 -7.12 -16.16 -3.86
C LYS A 183 -6.96 -16.64 -5.31
N CYS A 184 -6.40 -15.82 -6.21
CA CYS A 184 -6.36 -16.07 -7.64
C CYS A 184 -5.10 -16.86 -8.07
N ALA A 185 -5.12 -18.19 -7.89
CA ALA A 185 -4.05 -19.11 -8.32
C ALA A 185 -3.71 -19.09 -9.84
N LYS A 186 -4.45 -18.33 -10.67
CA LYS A 186 -4.32 -18.31 -12.14
C LYS A 186 -3.63 -17.05 -12.68
N MET A 187 -3.00 -16.26 -11.82
CA MET A 187 -2.32 -15.02 -12.23
C MET A 187 -0.98 -15.30 -12.93
N ASN A 188 -0.63 -14.46 -13.91
CA ASN A 188 0.71 -14.48 -14.51
C ASN A 188 1.69 -13.74 -13.59
N LEU A 189 2.50 -14.52 -12.87
CA LEU A 189 3.44 -14.05 -11.85
C LEU A 189 4.92 -14.21 -12.25
N LYS A 190 5.25 -14.34 -13.55
CA LYS A 190 6.64 -14.56 -14.02
C LYS A 190 7.65 -13.50 -13.56
N HIS A 191 7.21 -12.29 -13.26
CA HIS A 191 8.06 -11.24 -12.69
C HIS A 191 8.60 -11.57 -11.27
N LEU A 192 8.05 -12.59 -10.60
CA LEU A 192 8.57 -13.12 -9.35
C LEU A 192 9.75 -14.08 -9.56
N ASP A 193 9.93 -14.63 -10.77
CA ASP A 193 11.09 -15.49 -11.11
C ASP A 193 12.40 -14.71 -10.88
N SER A 194 12.40 -13.41 -11.18
CA SER A 194 13.50 -12.45 -10.96
C SER A 194 13.66 -11.98 -9.51
N LEU A 195 12.74 -12.38 -8.61
CA LEU A 195 12.73 -12.05 -7.17
C LEU A 195 12.71 -13.32 -6.30
N ALA A 196 13.06 -14.47 -6.87
CA ALA A 196 13.02 -15.77 -6.22
C ALA A 196 13.80 -15.76 -4.89
N GLY A 197 13.22 -16.36 -3.86
CA GLY A 197 13.78 -16.39 -2.49
C GLY A 197 13.64 -15.08 -1.71
N ARG A 198 13.18 -13.98 -2.32
CA ARG A 198 12.90 -12.70 -1.65
C ARG A 198 11.41 -12.37 -1.60
N VAL A 199 10.69 -12.66 -2.69
CA VAL A 199 9.22 -12.61 -2.75
C VAL A 199 8.66 -14.03 -2.90
N SER A 200 7.61 -14.35 -2.15
CA SER A 200 6.85 -15.59 -2.27
C SER A 200 5.38 -15.30 -2.56
N PHE A 201 4.66 -16.25 -3.16
CA PHE A 201 3.23 -16.14 -3.46
C PHE A 201 2.45 -17.34 -2.90
N SER A 202 1.39 -17.06 -2.14
CA SER A 202 0.47 -18.05 -1.59
C SER A 202 -0.94 -17.87 -2.12
N ALA A 203 -1.42 -18.89 -2.82
CA ALA A 203 -2.75 -18.93 -3.43
C ALA A 203 -3.84 -19.28 -2.40
N ALA A 204 -4.17 -18.34 -1.50
CA ALA A 204 -5.02 -18.58 -0.34
C ALA A 204 -6.21 -17.62 -0.20
N ASP A 205 -7.26 -18.08 0.47
CA ASP A 205 -8.34 -17.22 0.94
C ASP A 205 -7.94 -16.57 2.28
N LEU A 206 -8.06 -15.24 2.42
CA LEU A 206 -7.66 -14.53 3.64
C LEU A 206 -8.46 -14.96 4.90
N TYR A 207 -9.59 -15.66 4.75
CA TYR A 207 -10.34 -16.26 5.86
C TYR A 207 -9.91 -17.70 6.22
N ALA A 208 -8.96 -18.29 5.50
CA ALA A 208 -8.37 -19.59 5.87
C ALA A 208 -7.48 -19.44 7.12
N ARG A 209 -7.41 -20.49 7.94
CA ARG A 209 -6.52 -20.54 9.12
C ARG A 209 -5.05 -20.54 8.70
N ASP A 210 -4.75 -21.16 7.56
CA ASP A 210 -3.40 -21.36 7.03
C ASP A 210 -2.70 -20.02 6.72
N VAL A 211 -3.46 -18.93 6.48
CA VAL A 211 -2.91 -17.57 6.33
C VAL A 211 -2.41 -17.01 7.67
N GLU A 212 -3.08 -17.33 8.78
CA GLU A 212 -2.63 -16.94 10.12
C GLU A 212 -1.38 -17.72 10.53
N VAL A 213 -1.30 -19.01 10.17
CA VAL A 213 -0.10 -19.85 10.34
C VAL A 213 1.07 -19.27 9.53
N LEU A 214 0.88 -19.05 8.23
CA LEU A 214 1.89 -18.46 7.33
C LEU A 214 2.46 -17.15 7.86
N ILE A 215 1.59 -16.25 8.35
CA ILE A 215 2.04 -14.96 8.90
C ILE A 215 2.86 -15.18 10.17
N ARG A 216 2.41 -16.04 11.10
CA ARG A 216 3.13 -16.32 12.36
C ARG A 216 4.49 -16.99 12.13
N ASP A 217 4.57 -17.95 11.21
CA ASP A 217 5.82 -18.64 10.88
C ASP A 217 6.82 -17.67 10.25
N ALA A 218 6.40 -16.87 9.27
CA ALA A 218 7.23 -15.84 8.65
C ALA A 218 7.64 -14.70 9.62
N LEU A 219 6.79 -14.36 10.60
CA LEU A 219 7.14 -13.43 11.69
C LEU A 219 8.23 -13.98 12.61
N ALA A 220 8.27 -15.29 12.82
CA ALA A 220 9.27 -15.97 13.63
C ALA A 220 10.59 -16.19 12.86
N GLU A 221 10.53 -16.55 11.58
CA GLU A 221 11.72 -16.82 10.75
C GLU A 221 12.41 -15.54 10.25
N HIS A 222 11.66 -14.47 9.96
CA HIS A 222 12.19 -13.32 9.20
C HIS A 222 11.98 -11.95 9.84
N GLY A 223 10.93 -11.75 10.65
CA GLY A 223 10.50 -10.41 11.08
C GLY A 223 11.32 -9.71 12.17
N ALA A 224 12.58 -10.10 12.39
CA ALA A 224 13.42 -9.73 13.54
C ALA A 224 13.51 -8.21 13.81
N ASN A 225 13.63 -7.40 12.75
CA ASN A 225 13.74 -5.93 12.79
C ASN A 225 12.42 -5.20 12.51
N GLY A 226 11.35 -5.92 12.17
CA GLY A 226 10.01 -5.37 11.99
C GLY A 226 9.13 -6.19 11.04
N SER A 227 7.83 -5.88 11.05
CA SER A 227 6.85 -6.55 10.21
C SER A 227 5.68 -5.65 9.80
N CYS A 228 5.14 -5.83 8.60
CA CYS A 228 3.99 -5.04 8.16
C CYS A 228 2.99 -5.85 7.32
N ILE A 229 1.69 -5.67 7.58
CA ILE A 229 0.62 -6.03 6.64
C ILE A 229 0.33 -4.81 5.77
N VAL A 230 0.46 -4.99 4.45
CA VAL A 230 0.05 -4.02 3.44
C VAL A 230 -1.15 -4.59 2.69
N GLY A 231 -2.16 -3.76 2.44
CA GLY A 231 -3.38 -4.18 1.77
C GLY A 231 -3.91 -3.10 0.83
N VAL A 232 -3.37 -3.07 -0.39
CA VAL A 232 -3.89 -2.24 -1.48
C VAL A 232 -5.03 -3.00 -2.15
N HIS A 233 -6.15 -2.33 -2.42
CA HIS A 233 -7.36 -2.92 -3.04
C HIS A 233 -8.05 -4.03 -2.25
N LEU A 234 -8.00 -3.99 -0.91
CA LEU A 234 -8.84 -4.85 -0.08
C LEU A 234 -10.34 -4.51 -0.27
N CYS A 235 -11.03 -5.33 -1.04
CA CYS A 235 -12.46 -5.17 -1.34
C CYS A 235 -13.36 -5.52 -0.14
N GLY A 236 -14.12 -4.54 0.36
CA GLY A 236 -15.15 -4.77 1.38
C GLY A 236 -14.58 -5.36 2.67
N ASP A 237 -15.15 -6.47 3.13
CA ASP A 237 -14.80 -7.09 4.42
C ASP A 237 -13.34 -7.58 4.50
N LEU A 238 -12.64 -7.71 3.37
CA LEU A 238 -11.21 -8.04 3.36
C LEU A 238 -10.36 -7.02 4.15
N SER A 239 -10.78 -5.75 4.19
CA SER A 239 -10.11 -4.72 5.01
C SER A 239 -10.23 -5.00 6.50
N ARG A 240 -11.40 -5.49 6.94
CA ARG A 240 -11.65 -5.94 8.31
C ARG A 240 -10.86 -7.22 8.61
N ARG A 241 -10.75 -8.16 7.65
CA ARG A 241 -9.94 -9.38 7.82
C ARG A 241 -8.45 -9.07 7.94
N ALA A 242 -7.92 -8.07 7.24
CA ALA A 242 -6.54 -7.63 7.41
C ALA A 242 -6.27 -7.03 8.80
N VAL A 243 -7.23 -6.30 9.37
CA VAL A 243 -7.19 -5.84 10.78
C VAL A 243 -7.17 -7.03 11.75
N GLU A 244 -8.04 -8.05 11.55
CA GLU A 244 -8.02 -9.26 12.38
C GLU A 244 -6.66 -9.96 12.32
N LEU A 245 -6.07 -10.13 11.13
CA LEU A 245 -4.78 -10.79 10.94
C LEU A 245 -3.62 -10.00 11.59
N PHE A 246 -3.61 -8.67 11.46
CA PHE A 246 -2.63 -7.78 12.10
C PHE A 246 -2.60 -7.98 13.63
N ILE A 247 -3.77 -7.98 14.27
CA ILE A 247 -3.89 -8.14 15.72
C ILE A 247 -3.57 -9.58 16.15
N ALA A 248 -4.20 -10.57 15.52
CA ALA A 248 -4.09 -11.99 15.90
C ALA A 248 -2.71 -12.60 15.65
N CYS A 249 -1.92 -12.04 14.71
CA CYS A 249 -0.54 -12.48 14.47
C CYS A 249 0.50 -11.64 15.23
N GLY A 250 0.14 -10.47 15.78
CA GLY A 250 1.07 -9.59 16.46
C GLY A 250 2.05 -8.88 15.54
N VAL A 251 1.60 -8.52 14.33
CA VAL A 251 2.37 -7.74 13.34
C VAL A 251 2.63 -6.32 13.87
N ASP A 252 3.75 -5.70 13.48
CA ASP A 252 4.16 -4.38 13.99
C ASP A 252 3.39 -3.23 13.33
N GLY A 253 3.33 -3.19 12.00
CA GLY A 253 2.66 -2.14 11.23
C GLY A 253 1.51 -2.65 10.35
N LEU A 254 0.54 -1.78 10.08
CA LEU A 254 -0.58 -2.01 9.17
C LEU A 254 -0.74 -0.82 8.23
N VAL A 255 -0.81 -1.06 6.92
CA VAL A 255 -1.05 -0.03 5.88
C VAL A 255 -2.12 -0.52 4.90
N LEU A 256 -3.34 0.00 5.00
CA LEU A 256 -4.48 -0.40 4.16
C LEU A 256 -4.95 0.74 3.25
N SER A 257 -5.30 0.42 2.01
CA SER A 257 -6.02 1.29 1.08
C SER A 257 -7.30 0.59 0.59
N PRO A 258 -8.41 0.66 1.35
CA PRO A 258 -9.67 0.00 1.02
C PRO A 258 -10.33 0.59 -0.23
N CYS A 259 -10.43 -0.17 -1.32
CA CYS A 259 -10.94 0.33 -2.60
C CYS A 259 -12.44 0.11 -2.84
N CYS A 260 -13.11 -0.68 -1.99
CA CYS A 260 -14.54 -0.95 -2.06
C CYS A 260 -15.13 -1.04 -0.65
N LEU A 261 -16.31 -0.46 -0.46
CA LEU A 261 -17.12 -0.62 0.73
C LEU A 261 -17.64 -2.06 0.86
N VAL A 262 -18.08 -2.46 2.07
CA VAL A 262 -18.78 -3.74 2.26
C VAL A 262 -20.08 -3.72 1.43
N ARG A 263 -20.19 -4.66 0.48
CA ARG A 263 -21.38 -4.84 -0.34
C ARG A 263 -22.57 -5.23 0.54
N GLU A 264 -23.69 -4.53 0.41
CA GLU A 264 -24.92 -4.87 1.12
C GLU A 264 -25.41 -6.28 0.74
N LEU A 265 -25.73 -7.06 1.78
CA LEU A 265 -26.30 -8.41 1.68
C LEU A 265 -27.39 -8.57 2.74
N ASN A 266 -28.44 -9.34 2.40
CA ASN A 266 -29.48 -9.77 3.34
C ASN A 266 -28.83 -10.46 4.55
N ALA A 267 -29.39 -10.31 5.76
CA ALA A 267 -28.75 -10.74 7.01
C ALA A 267 -28.20 -12.18 6.99
N GLY A 268 -29.02 -13.17 6.57
CA GLY A 268 -28.62 -14.57 6.46
C GLY A 268 -27.64 -14.91 5.31
N LYS A 269 -27.16 -13.90 4.56
CA LYS A 269 -26.12 -14.03 3.52
C LYS A 269 -24.82 -13.29 3.88
N ARG A 270 -24.73 -12.68 5.07
CA ARG A 270 -23.53 -11.97 5.54
C ARG A 270 -22.52 -12.98 6.11
N PRO A 271 -21.34 -13.19 5.48
CA PRO A 271 -20.45 -14.28 5.87
C PRO A 271 -19.76 -14.09 7.23
N ARG A 272 -19.64 -12.84 7.72
CA ARG A 272 -18.89 -12.47 8.94
C ARG A 272 -19.61 -11.39 9.77
N GLY A 273 -20.89 -11.62 10.09
CA GLY A 273 -21.64 -10.77 11.02
C GLY A 273 -22.16 -9.45 10.42
N ARG A 274 -22.18 -8.38 11.23
CA ARG A 274 -22.82 -7.09 10.89
C ARG A 274 -21.86 -5.94 10.57
N PHE A 275 -20.55 -6.09 10.75
CA PHE A 275 -19.58 -5.00 10.56
C PHE A 275 -19.57 -4.47 9.12
N GLY A 276 -19.46 -3.14 8.95
CA GLY A 276 -19.41 -2.47 7.65
C GLY A 276 -20.71 -2.43 6.84
N TYR A 277 -21.67 -3.33 7.10
CA TYR A 277 -23.01 -3.24 6.52
C TYR A 277 -23.74 -1.99 7.02
N GLY A 278 -24.45 -1.32 6.11
CA GLY A 278 -25.11 -0.05 6.37
C GLY A 278 -24.21 1.18 6.18
N VAL A 279 -22.87 1.06 6.09
CA VAL A 279 -21.95 2.22 6.04
C VAL A 279 -22.28 3.16 4.88
N ALA A 280 -22.53 2.64 3.67
CA ALA A 280 -22.90 3.45 2.51
C ALA A 280 -24.25 4.19 2.69
N SER A 281 -25.17 3.63 3.47
CA SER A 281 -26.47 4.27 3.78
C SER A 281 -26.37 5.24 4.95
N LEU A 282 -25.51 4.97 5.93
CA LEU A 282 -25.20 5.88 7.04
C LEU A 282 -24.49 7.13 6.52
N ALA A 283 -23.41 6.95 5.74
CA ALA A 283 -22.69 8.03 5.05
C ALA A 283 -23.63 8.98 4.29
N ARG A 284 -24.56 8.42 3.50
CA ARG A 284 -25.58 9.19 2.76
C ARG A 284 -26.52 9.98 3.67
N ARG A 285 -26.98 9.40 4.79
CA ARG A 285 -27.88 10.09 5.74
C ARG A 285 -27.16 11.18 6.54
N SER A 286 -25.90 10.96 6.89
CA SER A 286 -25.07 11.90 7.66
C SER A 286 -24.35 12.94 6.79
N ASN A 287 -24.46 12.86 5.46
CA ASN A 287 -23.73 13.68 4.49
C ASN A 287 -22.19 13.66 4.71
N VAL A 288 -21.64 12.46 4.94
CA VAL A 288 -20.21 12.19 5.12
C VAL A 288 -19.73 11.31 3.96
N ASP A 289 -18.48 11.43 3.53
CA ASP A 289 -17.92 10.49 2.56
C ASP A 289 -17.89 9.05 3.13
N ALA A 290 -18.28 8.09 2.29
CA ALA A 290 -18.45 6.71 2.70
C ALA A 290 -17.12 5.96 2.91
N TYR A 291 -16.04 6.36 2.22
CA TYR A 291 -14.71 5.78 2.43
C TYR A 291 -14.03 6.35 3.68
N LYS A 292 -14.17 7.66 3.95
CA LYS A 292 -13.76 8.27 5.24
C LYS A 292 -14.50 7.60 6.40
N LEU A 293 -15.82 7.41 6.32
CA LEU A 293 -16.60 6.70 7.34
C LEU A 293 -16.16 5.24 7.50
N TRP A 294 -15.85 4.54 6.40
CA TRP A 294 -15.33 3.17 6.45
C TRP A 294 -13.96 3.07 7.13
N CYS A 295 -13.06 4.03 6.88
CA CYS A 295 -11.75 4.10 7.54
C CYS A 295 -11.90 4.35 9.05
N VAL A 296 -12.84 5.21 9.48
CA VAL A 296 -13.15 5.41 10.91
C VAL A 296 -13.69 4.13 11.56
N PHE A 297 -14.55 3.37 10.86
CA PHE A 297 -15.03 2.08 11.35
C PHE A 297 -13.89 1.07 11.53
N LEU A 298 -13.00 0.95 10.55
CA LEU A 298 -11.81 0.09 10.62
C LEU A 298 -10.85 0.51 11.74
N PHE A 299 -10.62 1.82 11.91
CA PHE A 299 -9.77 2.35 12.97
C PHE A 299 -10.33 2.06 14.37
N ASN A 300 -11.62 2.25 14.58
CA ASN A 300 -12.29 1.90 15.84
C ASN A 300 -12.29 0.38 16.09
N HIS A 301 -12.34 -0.45 15.04
CA HIS A 301 -12.17 -1.90 15.18
C HIS A 301 -10.76 -2.27 15.67
N ILE A 302 -9.72 -1.60 15.17
CA ILE A 302 -8.35 -1.79 15.64
C ILE A 302 -8.25 -1.46 17.14
N ARG A 303 -8.80 -0.32 17.57
CA ARG A 303 -8.83 0.08 18.99
C ARG A 303 -9.46 -1.02 19.86
N VAL A 304 -10.76 -1.30 19.66
CA VAL A 304 -11.52 -2.24 20.49
C VAL A 304 -10.88 -3.64 20.52
N ALA A 305 -10.36 -4.12 19.38
CA ALA A 305 -9.72 -5.43 19.31
C ALA A 305 -8.28 -5.47 19.85
N MET A 306 -7.57 -4.33 19.93
CA MET A 306 -6.30 -4.23 20.67
C MET A 306 -6.54 -4.11 22.17
N ASP A 307 -7.46 -3.23 22.59
CA ASP A 307 -7.86 -3.02 23.98
C ASP A 307 -8.29 -4.36 24.63
N ALA A 308 -9.06 -5.18 23.91
CA ALA A 308 -9.47 -6.53 24.33
C ALA A 308 -8.33 -7.58 24.39
N THR A 309 -7.13 -7.27 23.90
CA THR A 309 -5.92 -8.12 24.05
C THR A 309 -4.93 -7.60 25.09
N THR A 310 -5.11 -6.36 25.56
CA THR A 310 -4.36 -5.75 26.66
C THR A 310 -5.16 -5.67 27.96
N GLY A 311 -6.46 -5.97 27.92
CA GLY A 311 -7.29 -6.18 29.11
C GLY A 311 -6.71 -7.33 29.92
N ASP A 312 -6.03 -6.96 31.01
CA ASP A 312 -5.35 -7.89 31.90
C ASP A 312 -6.36 -8.88 32.51
N GLY A 313 -5.91 -10.12 32.73
CA GLY A 313 -6.71 -11.16 33.37
C GLY A 313 -6.74 -10.99 34.89
N GLY A 314 -6.99 -9.75 35.34
CA GLY A 314 -6.96 -9.38 36.75
C GLY A 314 -7.88 -10.26 37.57
N ASP A 315 -7.38 -10.69 38.73
CA ASP A 315 -7.93 -11.79 39.51
C ASP A 315 -9.38 -11.48 39.99
N ASP A 316 -10.37 -12.03 39.26
CA ASP A 316 -11.77 -12.06 39.68
C ASP A 316 -11.94 -13.11 40.79
N ASP A 317 -11.49 -12.75 42.00
CA ASP A 317 -11.73 -13.46 43.25
C ASP A 317 -13.25 -13.45 43.55
N GLY A 318 -13.95 -14.36 42.86
CA GLY A 318 -15.30 -14.12 42.39
C GLY A 318 -16.37 -13.88 43.46
N VAL A 319 -17.16 -12.83 43.23
CA VAL A 319 -18.45 -12.58 43.89
C VAL A 319 -19.54 -12.57 42.82
N GLY A 320 -20.23 -13.70 42.64
CA GLY A 320 -21.26 -13.85 41.61
C GLY A 320 -22.49 -12.98 41.87
N GLY A 321 -22.95 -12.24 40.84
CA GLY A 321 -24.15 -11.40 40.91
C GLY A 321 -24.81 -11.16 39.55
N ASP A 322 -25.92 -11.88 39.30
CA ASP A 322 -27.06 -11.54 38.43
C ASP A 322 -26.80 -10.64 37.20
N GLY A 323 -26.22 -11.24 36.15
CA GLY A 323 -26.00 -10.61 34.83
C GLY A 323 -27.24 -10.23 34.01
N ALA A 324 -28.39 -9.96 34.65
CA ALA A 324 -29.61 -9.47 34.02
C ALA A 324 -29.67 -7.93 33.94
N ALA A 325 -29.03 -7.21 34.87
CA ALA A 325 -29.13 -5.75 34.98
C ALA A 325 -28.40 -5.00 33.84
N ALA A 326 -27.18 -5.43 33.50
CA ALA A 326 -26.30 -4.73 32.57
C ALA A 326 -26.87 -4.59 31.13
N ALA A 327 -27.75 -5.50 30.71
CA ALA A 327 -28.43 -5.40 29.42
C ALA A 327 -29.46 -4.24 29.41
N ALA A 328 -30.19 -4.04 30.50
CA ALA A 328 -31.18 -2.98 30.64
C ALA A 328 -30.53 -1.59 30.76
N GLU A 329 -29.42 -1.46 31.48
CA GLU A 329 -28.67 -0.20 31.56
C GLU A 329 -28.10 0.23 30.20
N ALA A 330 -27.61 -0.71 29.39
CA ALA A 330 -27.09 -0.41 28.06
C ALA A 330 -28.20 0.07 27.09
N GLU A 331 -29.41 -0.48 27.17
CA GLU A 331 -30.55 -0.06 26.36
C GLU A 331 -31.09 1.31 26.83
N ALA A 332 -31.22 1.51 28.14
CA ALA A 332 -31.62 2.79 28.73
C ALA A 332 -30.63 3.94 28.45
N ALA A 333 -29.33 3.66 28.44
CA ALA A 333 -28.31 4.65 28.07
C ALA A 333 -28.43 5.09 26.61
N ALA A 334 -28.74 4.16 25.70
CA ALA A 334 -28.92 4.45 24.28
C ALA A 334 -30.20 5.28 24.01
N GLU A 335 -31.31 5.01 24.71
CA GLU A 335 -32.50 5.87 24.64
C GLU A 335 -32.23 7.26 25.24
N ALA A 336 -31.51 7.34 26.36
CA ALA A 336 -31.18 8.61 27.00
C ALA A 336 -30.29 9.51 26.12
N GLU A 337 -29.31 8.96 25.40
CA GLU A 337 -28.49 9.73 24.46
C GLU A 337 -29.32 10.21 23.26
N ALA A 338 -30.22 9.37 22.74
CA ALA A 338 -31.14 9.75 21.65
C ALA A 338 -32.13 10.86 22.09
N GLU A 339 -32.69 10.80 23.29
CA GLU A 339 -33.55 11.86 23.82
C GLU A 339 -32.78 13.17 24.09
N ALA A 340 -31.50 13.07 24.50
CA ALA A 340 -30.63 14.22 24.69
C ALA A 340 -30.31 14.91 23.36
N GLU A 341 -30.05 14.16 22.29
CA GLU A 341 -29.82 14.73 20.94
C GLU A 341 -31.11 15.35 20.37
N ALA A 342 -32.28 14.75 20.64
CA ALA A 342 -33.58 15.30 20.25
C ALA A 342 -33.96 16.62 20.96
N ARG A 343 -33.56 16.80 22.24
CA ARG A 343 -33.82 18.02 23.01
C ARG A 343 -32.72 19.09 22.89
N GLY A 344 -31.50 18.69 22.54
CA GLY A 344 -30.29 19.51 22.64
C GLY A 344 -29.82 20.10 21.32
N GLY A 345 -30.40 21.21 20.88
CA GLY A 345 -30.02 21.96 19.65
C GLY A 345 -28.62 22.62 19.66
N ARG A 346 -27.57 21.93 20.15
CA ARG A 346 -26.18 22.37 20.08
C ARG A 346 -25.69 22.31 18.63
N ARG A 347 -25.60 23.48 17.98
CA ARG A 347 -24.69 23.67 16.84
C ARG A 347 -23.27 23.29 17.28
N ARG A 348 -22.85 22.05 17.02
CA ARG A 348 -21.44 21.65 17.15
C ARG A 348 -20.63 22.64 16.31
N ARG A 349 -19.60 23.27 16.90
CA ARG A 349 -18.72 24.16 16.13
C ARG A 349 -18.14 23.33 14.99
N ARG A 350 -18.27 23.84 13.77
CA ARG A 350 -17.63 23.24 12.60
C ARG A 350 -16.13 23.38 12.84
N VAL A 351 -15.47 22.26 13.12
CA VAL A 351 -14.01 22.19 13.01
C VAL A 351 -13.77 22.08 11.52
N ASP A 352 -13.55 23.21 10.86
CA ASP A 352 -13.11 23.25 9.46
C ASP A 352 -11.67 22.73 9.42
N LEU A 353 -11.55 21.41 9.37
CA LEU A 353 -10.29 20.68 9.23
C LEU A 353 -9.73 20.97 7.84
N ASN A 354 -8.56 21.61 7.81
CA ASN A 354 -7.94 22.12 6.59
C ASN A 354 -7.10 21.01 5.92
N TRP A 355 -7.71 20.30 4.97
CA TRP A 355 -7.16 19.11 4.30
C TRP A 355 -6.45 19.46 2.97
N ASP A 356 -5.23 20.00 3.02
CA ASP A 356 -4.56 20.51 1.81
C ASP A 356 -3.87 19.43 0.94
N GLU A 357 -4.32 19.40 -0.32
CA GLU A 357 -3.57 19.20 -1.58
C GLU A 357 -2.84 17.87 -1.88
N ASP A 358 -2.15 17.19 -0.95
CA ASP A 358 -1.28 16.04 -1.30
C ASP A 358 -1.96 14.65 -1.28
N MET A 359 -3.29 14.61 -1.16
CA MET A 359 -4.10 13.37 -1.19
C MET A 359 -4.33 12.84 -2.61
N ILE A 360 -3.30 12.16 -3.14
CA ILE A 360 -3.17 11.61 -4.50
C ILE A 360 -4.50 11.03 -5.04
N SER A 361 -5.17 11.83 -5.89
CA SER A 361 -6.40 11.52 -6.62
C SER A 361 -7.69 11.29 -5.80
N GLU A 362 -7.86 12.01 -4.68
CA GLU A 362 -9.12 12.18 -3.91
C GLU A 362 -9.73 10.91 -3.27
N LYS A 363 -9.25 9.70 -3.62
CA LYS A 363 -9.97 8.43 -3.41
C LYS A 363 -9.16 7.34 -2.72
N CYS A 364 -7.84 7.49 -2.66
CA CYS A 364 -6.95 6.53 -2.00
C CYS A 364 -6.80 6.91 -0.52
N ALA A 365 -7.85 6.71 0.27
CA ALA A 365 -7.79 6.83 1.72
C ALA A 365 -6.87 5.74 2.29
N PHE A 366 -5.84 6.13 3.04
CA PHE A 366 -4.93 5.19 3.70
C PHE A 366 -5.23 5.12 5.20
N LEU A 367 -5.46 3.91 5.71
CA LEU A 367 -5.44 3.63 7.13
C LEU A 367 -4.05 3.11 7.51
N CYS A 368 -3.42 3.73 8.50
CA CYS A 368 -2.14 3.30 9.06
C CYS A 368 -2.31 2.99 10.56
N ALA A 369 -1.74 1.90 11.05
CA ALA A 369 -1.68 1.60 12.48
C ALA A 369 -0.35 0.92 12.86
N SER A 370 0.01 1.01 14.14
CA SER A 370 1.25 0.48 14.70
C SER A 370 0.99 -0.13 16.08
N ARG A 371 1.35 -1.41 16.26
CA ARG A 371 1.26 -2.13 17.53
C ARG A 371 2.10 -1.44 18.60
N GLY A 372 1.66 -1.43 19.86
CA GLY A 372 2.40 -0.82 20.97
C GLY A 372 2.46 0.72 20.95
N SER A 373 1.97 1.36 19.89
CA SER A 373 1.78 2.81 19.87
C SER A 373 0.39 3.16 20.39
N VAL A 374 0.29 4.21 21.23
CA VAL A 374 -0.99 4.87 21.47
C VAL A 374 -1.60 5.25 20.12
N LEU A 375 -2.83 4.84 19.89
CA LEU A 375 -3.58 5.11 18.66
C LEU A 375 -4.01 6.58 18.64
N CYS A 376 -3.04 7.43 18.27
CA CYS A 376 -3.23 8.81 17.84
C CYS A 376 -4.43 8.90 16.89
N GLU A 377 -5.14 10.03 16.89
CA GLU A 377 -6.25 10.26 15.96
C GLU A 377 -5.82 9.92 14.51
N PRO A 378 -6.71 9.28 13.72
CA PRO A 378 -6.32 8.67 12.45
C PRO A 378 -5.70 9.71 11.53
N CYS A 379 -4.45 9.46 11.10
CA CYS A 379 -3.75 10.30 10.13
C CYS A 379 -4.59 10.36 8.83
N ALA A 380 -5.04 11.56 8.46
CA ALA A 380 -6.12 11.78 7.50
C ALA A 380 -5.85 12.97 6.57
#